data_AF-A0A4D6LBL3-F1
#
_entry.id   AF-A0A4D6LBL3-F1
#
_cell.length_a   1.000
_cell.length_b   1.000
_cell.length_c   1.000
_cell.angle_alpha   90.00
_cell.angle_beta   90.00
_cell.angle_gamma   90.00
#
_symmetry.space_group_name_H-M   'P 1'
#
loop_
_entity.id
_entity.type
_entity.pdbx_description
1 polymer ?
#
loop_
_entity_poly.entity_id
_entity_poly.type
_entity_poly.pdbx_seq_one_letter_code
_entity_poly.pdbx_strand_id
1 'polypeptide(L)'
;MVMGRHLNTVLSQLPETSKLTAEIESLLRNLAESNSRRQEVSLQLGSVKNERSQLLAERNILKARCRDFEKKDEDSQAALERLEKELAAEKRDNAEKADWIYQLEGYVMSQHEEGFHKALRQAAHYFNFDAGDGRFNIDEDVYQGSVMAVEDIPVAGQQKPTASPED
;
A
#
# COMPACT_ATOMS: atom_id res chain seq x y z
N MET A 1 -82.34 -52.36 27.97
CA MET A 1 -81.34 -51.61 27.17
C MET A 1 -81.94 -50.81 26.00
N VAL A 2 -83.27 -50.77 25.81
CA VAL A 2 -83.95 -50.15 24.64
C VAL A 2 -84.28 -48.66 24.86
N MET A 3 -84.69 -48.28 26.08
CA MET A 3 -85.02 -46.88 26.45
C MET A 3 -83.87 -45.90 26.25
N GLY A 4 -82.64 -46.30 26.60
CA GLY A 4 -81.45 -45.45 26.41
C GLY A 4 -81.12 -45.20 24.94
N ARG A 5 -81.37 -46.16 24.05
CA ARG A 5 -81.17 -45.96 22.60
C ARG A 5 -82.22 -45.02 22.02
N HIS A 6 -83.48 -45.16 22.44
CA HIS A 6 -84.58 -44.31 21.99
C HIS A 6 -84.45 -42.85 22.46
N LEU A 7 -84.07 -42.64 23.72
CA LEU A 7 -83.74 -41.31 24.25
C LEU A 7 -82.60 -40.66 23.47
N ASN A 8 -81.55 -41.43 23.15
CA ASN A 8 -80.45 -40.92 22.34
C ASN A 8 -80.90 -40.54 20.92
N THR A 9 -81.83 -41.29 20.33
CA THR A 9 -82.45 -40.98 19.02
C THR A 9 -83.34 -39.74 19.06
N VAL A 10 -84.17 -39.55 20.10
CA VAL A 10 -85.06 -38.38 20.22
C VAL A 10 -84.26 -37.11 20.52
N LEU A 11 -83.27 -37.21 21.39
CA LEU A 11 -82.38 -36.09 21.71
C LEU A 11 -81.54 -35.67 20.50
N SER A 12 -81.12 -36.61 19.64
CA SER A 12 -80.39 -36.27 18.40
C SER A 12 -81.27 -35.69 17.28
N GLN A 13 -82.60 -35.74 17.42
CA GLN A 13 -83.56 -35.11 16.50
C GLN A 13 -83.98 -33.68 16.90
N LEU A 14 -83.52 -33.17 18.06
CA LEU A 14 -83.76 -31.78 18.46
C LEU A 14 -82.88 -30.80 17.64
N PRO A 15 -83.44 -29.72 17.09
CA PRO A 15 -82.68 -28.74 16.28
C PRO A 15 -81.52 -28.08 17.04
N GLU A 16 -81.65 -27.96 18.37
CA GLU A 16 -80.65 -27.35 19.23
C GLU A 16 -79.42 -28.24 19.42
N THR A 17 -79.61 -29.57 19.50
CA THR A 17 -78.48 -30.50 19.64
C THR A 17 -77.65 -30.56 18.37
N SER A 18 -78.27 -30.54 17.18
CA SER A 18 -77.53 -30.52 15.91
C SER A 18 -76.71 -29.24 15.72
N LYS A 19 -77.25 -28.10 16.16
CA LYS A 19 -76.55 -26.81 16.12
C LYS A 19 -75.34 -26.81 17.05
N LEU A 20 -75.49 -27.35 18.26
CA LEU A 20 -74.42 -27.49 19.24
C LEU A 20 -73.32 -28.43 18.73
N THR A 21 -73.67 -29.56 18.09
CA THR A 21 -72.70 -30.48 17.49
C THR A 21 -71.88 -29.81 16.39
N ALA A 22 -72.52 -29.07 15.48
CA ALA A 22 -71.83 -28.33 14.42
C ALA A 22 -70.89 -27.24 14.99
N GLU A 23 -71.29 -26.58 16.08
CA GLU A 23 -70.48 -25.58 16.77
C GLU A 23 -69.26 -26.21 17.46
N ILE A 24 -69.44 -27.38 18.11
CA ILE A 24 -68.33 -28.17 18.67
C ILE A 24 -67.34 -28.57 17.57
N GLU A 25 -67.81 -29.08 16.43
CA GLU A 25 -66.95 -29.46 15.30
C GLU A 25 -66.19 -28.26 14.71
N SER A 26 -66.85 -27.11 14.62
CA SER A 26 -66.21 -25.85 14.19
C SER A 26 -65.12 -25.41 15.17
N LEU A 27 -65.41 -25.41 16.47
CA LEU A 27 -64.46 -25.04 17.51
C LEU A 27 -63.25 -26.00 17.55
N LEU A 28 -63.47 -27.30 17.38
CA LEU A 28 -62.38 -28.29 17.32
C LEU A 28 -61.46 -28.06 16.13
N ARG A 29 -62.02 -27.73 14.95
CA ARG A 29 -61.21 -27.36 13.76
C ARG A 29 -60.40 -26.09 14.01
N ASN A 30 -61.03 -25.04 14.53
CA ASN A 30 -60.36 -23.77 14.83
C ASN A 30 -59.24 -23.96 15.88
N LEU A 31 -59.46 -24.80 16.89
CA LEU A 31 -58.45 -25.13 17.89
C LEU A 31 -57.26 -25.85 17.24
N ALA A 32 -57.51 -26.84 16.38
CA ALA A 32 -56.46 -27.57 15.67
C ALA A 32 -55.63 -26.64 14.77
N GLU A 33 -56.29 -25.77 14.00
CA GLU A 33 -55.63 -24.80 13.12
C GLU A 33 -54.80 -23.78 13.92
N SER A 34 -55.38 -23.20 14.98
CA SER A 34 -54.67 -22.28 15.87
C SER A 34 -53.46 -22.93 16.51
N ASN A 35 -53.56 -24.20 16.90
CA ASN A 35 -52.46 -24.94 17.51
C ASN A 35 -51.33 -25.24 16.52
N SER A 36 -51.67 -25.59 15.27
CA SER A 36 -50.70 -25.75 14.18
C SER A 36 -49.97 -24.44 13.89
N ARG A 37 -50.71 -23.33 13.79
CA ARG A 37 -50.13 -22.00 13.57
C ARG A 37 -49.23 -21.55 14.71
N ARG A 38 -49.60 -21.85 15.96
CA ARG A 38 -48.77 -21.61 17.14
C ARG A 38 -47.45 -22.38 17.07
N GLN A 39 -47.48 -23.63 16.62
CA GLN A 39 -46.29 -24.45 16.49
C GLN A 39 -45.35 -23.94 15.38
N GLU A 40 -45.92 -23.51 14.25
CA GLU A 40 -45.17 -22.88 13.16
C GLU A 40 -44.46 -21.59 13.62
N VAL A 41 -45.20 -20.68 14.28
CA VAL A 41 -44.63 -19.44 14.83
C VAL A 41 -43.53 -19.74 15.86
N SER A 42 -43.70 -20.79 16.67
CA SER A 42 -42.68 -21.22 17.63
C SER A 42 -41.38 -21.67 16.95
N LEU A 43 -41.47 -22.38 15.82
CA LEU A 43 -40.30 -22.79 15.04
C LEU A 43 -39.60 -21.58 14.39
N GLN A 44 -40.37 -20.69 13.78
CA GLN A 44 -39.84 -19.47 13.16
C GLN A 44 -39.15 -18.57 14.19
N LEU A 45 -39.74 -18.41 15.38
CA LEU A 45 -39.13 -17.66 16.48
C LEU A 45 -37.78 -18.26 16.90
N GLY A 46 -37.68 -19.60 16.90
CA GLY A 46 -36.42 -20.31 17.14
C GLY A 46 -35.36 -19.97 16.10
N SER A 47 -35.71 -20.01 14.81
CA SER A 47 -34.78 -19.66 13.71
C SER A 47 -34.28 -18.23 13.83
N VAL A 48 -35.21 -17.28 13.97
CA VAL A 48 -34.88 -15.84 14.07
C VAL A 48 -34.00 -15.55 15.30
N LYS A 49 -34.24 -16.24 16.42
CA LYS A 49 -33.39 -16.10 17.62
C LYS A 49 -31.97 -16.58 17.38
N ASN A 50 -31.80 -17.69 16.66
CA ASN A 50 -30.49 -18.22 16.30
C ASN A 50 -29.76 -17.28 15.33
N GLU A 51 -30.42 -16.86 14.25
CA GLU A 51 -29.87 -15.91 13.27
C GLU A 51 -29.44 -14.59 13.93
N ARG A 52 -30.29 -14.02 14.80
CA ARG A 52 -29.96 -12.82 15.57
C ARG A 52 -28.70 -13.01 16.41
N SER A 53 -28.54 -14.19 17.01
CA SER A 53 -27.38 -14.48 17.88
C SER A 53 -26.10 -14.61 17.05
N GLN A 54 -26.18 -15.23 15.88
CA GLN A 54 -25.07 -15.32 14.93
C GLN A 54 -24.67 -13.93 14.41
N LEU A 55 -25.63 -13.13 13.95
CA LEU A 55 -25.38 -11.77 13.45
C LEU A 55 -24.76 -10.87 14.54
N LEU A 56 -25.18 -11.03 15.80
CA LEU A 56 -24.56 -10.30 16.92
C LEU A 56 -23.08 -10.66 17.10
N ALA A 57 -22.73 -11.94 16.95
CA ALA A 57 -21.34 -12.40 17.03
C ALA A 57 -20.51 -11.86 15.86
N GLU A 58 -21.01 -11.98 14.63
CA GLU A 58 -20.35 -11.46 13.43
C GLU A 58 -20.15 -9.93 13.50
N ARG A 59 -21.16 -9.20 13.97
CA ARG A 59 -21.06 -7.74 14.19
C ARG A 59 -19.96 -7.40 15.18
N ASN A 60 -19.83 -8.16 16.27
CA ASN A 60 -18.78 -7.91 17.27
C ASN A 60 -17.38 -8.15 16.69
N ILE A 61 -17.21 -9.22 15.90
CA ILE A 61 -15.95 -9.52 15.22
C ILE A 61 -15.59 -8.41 14.24
N LEU A 62 -16.55 -7.98 13.41
CA LEU A 62 -16.35 -6.92 12.44
C LEU A 62 -15.99 -5.60 13.12
N LYS A 63 -16.67 -5.27 14.22
CA LYS A 63 -16.37 -4.08 15.03
C LYS A 63 -14.94 -4.08 15.58
N ALA A 64 -14.45 -5.23 16.05
CA ALA A 64 -13.07 -5.34 16.51
C ALA A 64 -12.08 -5.12 15.34
N ARG A 65 -12.35 -5.75 14.19
CA ARG A 65 -11.50 -5.62 13.00
C ARG A 65 -11.46 -4.19 12.46
N CYS A 66 -12.57 -3.45 12.49
CA CYS A 66 -12.59 -2.04 12.11
C CYS A 66 -11.66 -1.21 12.99
N ARG A 67 -11.69 -1.40 14.31
CA ARG A 67 -10.78 -0.71 15.24
C ARG A 67 -9.32 -1.03 14.98
N ASP A 68 -9.01 -2.29 14.66
CA ASP A 68 -7.65 -2.69 14.33
C ASP A 68 -7.15 -2.01 13.04
N PHE A 69 -8.04 -1.83 12.05
CA PHE A 69 -7.71 -1.10 10.83
C PHE A 69 -7.57 0.40 11.07
N GLU A 70 -8.45 1.02 11.84
CA GLU A 70 -8.35 2.43 12.25
C GLU A 70 -7.00 2.71 12.91
N LYS A 71 -6.60 1.87 13.87
CA LYS A 71 -5.29 2.01 14.53
C LYS A 71 -4.12 1.84 13.56
N LYS A 72 -4.18 0.86 12.65
CA LYS A 72 -3.12 0.66 11.64
C LYS A 72 -3.02 1.84 10.69
N ASP A 73 -4.15 2.44 10.33
CA ASP A 73 -4.21 3.62 9.48
C ASP A 73 -3.53 4.81 10.18
N GLU A 74 -3.90 5.09 11.43
CA GLU A 74 -3.27 6.11 12.28
C GLU A 74 -1.75 5.90 12.42
N ASP A 75 -1.31 4.67 12.74
CA ASP A 75 0.10 4.32 12.85
C ASP A 75 0.85 4.53 11.52
N SER A 76 0.21 4.17 10.40
CA SER A 76 0.80 4.33 9.05
C SER A 76 0.90 5.79 8.63
N GLN A 77 -0.10 6.61 8.97
CA GLN A 77 -0.10 8.04 8.72
C GLN A 77 1.01 8.74 9.51
N ALA A 78 1.17 8.39 10.79
CA ALA A 78 2.27 8.91 11.62
C ALA A 78 3.65 8.53 11.06
N ALA A 79 3.81 7.30 10.54
CA ALA A 79 5.05 6.86 9.91
C ALA A 79 5.34 7.62 8.60
N LEU A 80 4.31 7.88 7.78
CA LEU A 80 4.44 8.66 6.55
C LEU A 80 4.88 10.10 6.84
N GLU A 81 4.23 10.78 7.79
CA GLU A 81 4.62 12.15 8.17
C GLU A 81 6.07 12.24 8.68
N ARG A 82 6.55 11.19 9.36
CA ARG A 82 7.94 11.11 9.80
C ARG A 82 8.89 10.97 8.61
N LEU A 83 8.61 10.05 7.68
CA LEU A 83 9.43 9.85 6.49
C LEU A 83 9.46 11.08 5.59
N GLU A 84 8.36 11.81 5.47
CA GLU A 84 8.32 13.07 4.72
C GLU A 84 9.24 14.13 5.33
N LYS A 85 9.26 14.24 6.66
CA LYS A 85 10.18 15.15 7.37
C LYS A 85 11.64 14.76 7.19
N GLU A 86 11.95 13.48 7.32
CA GLU A 86 13.31 12.95 7.11
C GLU A 86 13.76 13.18 5.65
N LEU A 87 12.90 12.90 4.67
CA LEU A 87 13.19 13.15 3.24
C LEU A 87 13.40 14.63 2.95
N ALA A 88 12.61 15.52 3.55
CA ALA A 88 12.76 16.95 3.37
C ALA A 88 14.07 17.47 4.00
N ALA A 89 14.49 16.91 5.13
CA ALA A 89 15.77 17.23 5.75
C ALA A 89 16.95 16.75 4.89
N GLU A 90 16.91 15.50 4.43
CA GLU A 90 17.95 14.91 3.58
C GLU A 90 18.09 15.67 2.24
N LYS A 91 16.97 16.06 1.61
CA LYS A 91 17.01 16.88 0.39
C LYS A 91 17.68 18.24 0.62
N ARG A 92 17.48 18.85 1.79
CA ARG A 92 18.13 20.12 2.14
C ARG A 92 19.63 19.94 2.33
N ASP A 93 20.03 18.95 3.13
CA ASP A 93 21.45 18.63 3.36
C ASP A 93 22.17 18.27 2.05
N ASN A 94 21.53 17.48 1.18
CA ASN A 94 22.09 17.14 -0.12
C ASN A 94 22.21 18.34 -1.06
N ALA A 95 21.27 19.29 -1.01
CA ALA A 95 21.37 20.54 -1.77
C ALA A 95 22.55 21.41 -1.27
N GLU A 96 22.71 21.54 0.04
CA GLU A 96 23.84 22.27 0.65
C GLU A 96 25.18 21.61 0.29
N LYS A 97 25.25 20.28 0.29
CA LYS A 97 26.44 19.53 -0.15
C LYS A 97 26.73 19.72 -1.63
N ALA A 98 25.71 19.71 -2.49
CA ALA A 98 25.87 19.95 -3.91
C ALA A 98 26.42 21.36 -4.19
N ASP A 99 25.90 22.36 -3.49
CA ASP A 99 26.40 23.75 -3.58
C ASP A 99 27.85 23.86 -3.12
N TRP A 100 28.23 23.16 -2.03
CA TRP A 100 29.62 23.12 -1.59
C TRP A 100 30.51 22.45 -2.63
N ILE A 101 30.14 21.27 -3.15
CA ILE A 101 30.92 20.58 -4.18
C ILE A 101 31.19 21.50 -5.37
N TYR A 102 30.17 22.20 -5.87
CA TYR A 102 30.33 23.15 -6.96
C TYR A 102 31.32 24.27 -6.65
N GLN A 103 31.25 24.85 -5.45
CA GLN A 103 32.22 25.88 -5.01
C GLN A 103 33.64 25.31 -4.90
N LEU A 104 33.77 24.08 -4.41
CA LEU A 104 35.05 23.42 -4.24
C LEU A 104 35.68 23.08 -5.59
N GLU A 105 34.90 22.60 -6.56
CA GLU A 105 35.34 22.36 -7.94
C GLU A 105 35.92 23.64 -8.55
N GLY A 106 35.20 24.76 -8.45
CA GLY A 106 35.70 26.06 -8.93
C GLY A 106 36.99 26.51 -8.24
N TYR A 107 37.09 26.31 -6.92
CA TYR A 107 38.31 26.61 -6.17
C TYR A 107 39.49 25.74 -6.60
N VAL A 108 39.30 24.44 -6.75
CA VAL A 108 40.34 23.50 -7.17
C VAL A 108 40.85 23.85 -8.56
N MET A 109 39.96 24.13 -9.52
CA MET A 109 40.35 24.58 -10.86
C MET A 109 41.17 25.86 -10.82
N SER A 110 40.73 26.86 -10.06
CA SER A 110 41.45 28.13 -9.91
C SER A 110 42.85 27.94 -9.31
N GLN A 111 43.00 27.06 -8.32
CA GLN A 111 44.32 26.75 -7.72
C GLN A 111 45.21 25.98 -8.70
N HIS A 112 44.63 25.05 -9.46
CA HIS A 112 45.36 24.28 -10.47
C HIS A 112 45.91 25.19 -11.56
N GLU A 113 45.06 26.05 -12.14
CA GLU A 113 45.46 27.04 -13.15
C GLU A 113 46.54 27.99 -12.61
N GLU A 114 46.35 28.59 -11.44
CA GLU A 114 47.37 29.49 -10.88
C GLU A 114 48.67 28.76 -10.58
N GLY A 115 48.60 27.51 -10.11
CA GLY A 115 49.76 26.65 -9.91
C GLY A 115 50.55 26.40 -11.20
N PHE A 116 49.83 26.06 -12.28
CA PHE A 116 50.40 25.90 -13.62
C PHE A 116 51.09 27.18 -14.09
N HIS A 117 50.41 28.32 -14.06
CA HIS A 117 50.97 29.59 -14.50
C HIS A 117 52.18 30.02 -13.66
N LYS A 118 52.19 29.76 -12.34
CA LYS A 118 53.36 29.99 -11.48
C LYS A 118 54.56 29.18 -11.93
N ALA A 119 54.38 27.88 -12.16
CA ALA A 119 55.45 26.99 -12.62
C ALA A 119 55.97 27.40 -14.01
N LEU A 120 55.06 27.75 -14.92
CA LEU A 120 55.41 28.21 -16.27
C LEU A 120 56.23 29.51 -16.23
N ARG A 121 55.84 30.50 -15.42
CA ARG A 121 56.61 31.74 -15.22
C ARG A 121 58.01 31.46 -14.67
N GLN A 122 58.13 30.52 -13.73
CA GLN A 122 59.44 30.10 -13.20
C GLN A 122 60.30 29.46 -14.30
N ALA A 123 59.74 28.54 -15.09
CA ALA A 123 60.45 27.91 -16.19
C ALA A 123 60.88 28.93 -17.27
N ALA A 124 59.98 29.84 -17.66
CA ALA A 124 60.27 30.91 -18.61
C ALA A 124 61.44 31.78 -18.15
N HIS A 125 61.50 32.10 -16.86
CA HIS A 125 62.61 32.84 -16.28
C HIS A 125 63.94 32.07 -16.37
N TYR A 126 63.95 30.77 -16.07
CA TYR A 126 65.18 29.97 -16.09
C TYR A 126 65.68 29.62 -17.50
N PHE A 127 64.77 29.42 -18.45
CA PHE A 127 65.10 28.94 -19.80
C PHE A 127 64.94 30.00 -20.90
N ASN A 128 64.58 31.24 -20.51
CA ASN A 128 64.49 32.41 -21.38
C ASN A 128 63.58 32.23 -22.61
N PHE A 129 62.34 31.77 -22.36
CA PHE A 129 61.27 31.70 -23.36
C PHE A 129 60.07 32.56 -22.92
N ASP A 130 59.12 32.80 -23.82
CA ASP A 130 57.91 33.58 -23.52
C ASP A 130 56.85 32.72 -22.82
N ALA A 131 56.46 33.10 -21.59
CA ALA A 131 55.41 32.42 -20.83
C ALA A 131 54.00 32.67 -21.39
N GLY A 132 53.82 33.69 -22.25
CA GLY A 132 52.57 33.96 -22.95
C GLY A 132 52.41 33.20 -24.26
N ASP A 133 53.34 32.31 -24.58
CA ASP A 133 53.29 31.49 -25.79
C ASP A 133 52.12 30.49 -25.71
N GLY A 134 51.21 30.57 -26.68
CA GLY A 134 50.02 29.71 -26.75
C GLY A 134 50.31 28.23 -27.00
N ARG A 135 51.59 27.84 -27.17
CA ARG A 135 52.02 26.43 -27.20
C ARG A 135 51.95 25.74 -25.84
N PHE A 136 51.81 26.50 -24.74
CA PHE A 136 51.60 25.94 -23.41
C PHE A 136 50.11 25.98 -23.07
N ASN A 137 49.47 24.82 -23.09
CA ASN A 137 48.05 24.67 -22.84
C ASN A 137 47.79 23.72 -21.66
N ILE A 138 46.90 24.11 -20.75
CA ILE A 138 46.51 23.30 -19.58
C ILE A 138 45.58 22.15 -19.97
N ASP A 139 44.92 22.25 -21.13
CA ASP A 139 44.02 21.22 -21.67
C ASP A 139 44.78 20.15 -22.48
N GLU A 140 46.11 20.26 -22.56
CA GLU A 140 46.99 19.32 -23.25
C GLU A 140 47.95 18.65 -22.26
N ASP A 141 48.28 17.38 -22.50
CA ASP A 141 49.26 16.63 -21.71
C ASP A 141 50.18 15.82 -22.63
N VAL A 142 51.33 15.41 -22.09
CA VAL A 142 52.34 14.63 -22.80
C VAL A 142 52.04 13.14 -22.64
N TYR A 143 51.52 12.53 -23.70
CA TYR A 143 51.27 11.09 -23.76
C TYR A 143 52.17 10.43 -24.81
N GLN A 144 52.92 9.39 -24.41
CA GLN A 144 53.88 8.68 -25.26
C GLN A 144 54.87 9.60 -26.02
N GLY A 145 55.26 10.71 -25.39
CA GLY A 145 56.19 11.69 -25.97
C GLY A 145 55.59 12.65 -26.98
N SER A 146 54.27 12.60 -27.21
CA SER A 146 53.52 13.57 -28.02
C SER A 146 52.62 14.42 -27.13
N VAL A 147 52.47 15.70 -27.45
CA VAL A 147 51.48 16.58 -26.80
C VAL A 147 50.13 16.34 -27.46
N MET A 148 49.11 16.06 -26.66
CA MET A 148 47.74 15.84 -27.14
C MET A 148 46.72 16.34 -26.13
N ALA A 149 45.49 16.59 -26.59
CA ALA A 149 44.39 17.02 -25.72
C ALA A 149 44.13 15.94 -24.65
N VAL A 150 43.91 16.37 -23.41
CA VAL A 150 43.67 15.47 -22.27
C VAL A 150 42.48 14.54 -22.54
N GLU A 151 41.44 15.03 -23.23
CA GLU A 151 40.25 14.25 -23.60
C GLU A 151 40.55 13.09 -24.55
N ASP A 152 41.61 13.20 -25.37
CA ASP A 152 42.00 12.19 -26.36
C ASP A 152 42.95 11.12 -25.76
N ILE A 153 43.44 11.32 -24.53
CA ILE A 153 44.35 10.38 -23.88
C ILE A 153 43.57 9.14 -23.45
N PRO A 154 43.96 7.93 -23.91
CA PRO A 154 43.23 6.72 -23.58
C PRO A 154 43.31 6.43 -22.07
N VAL A 155 42.14 6.37 -21.43
CA VAL A 155 42.00 6.04 -20.02
C VAL A 155 42.60 4.65 -19.76
N ALA A 156 43.54 4.57 -18.81
CA ALA A 156 44.20 3.33 -18.44
C ALA A 156 43.16 2.24 -18.12
N GLY A 157 43.07 1.21 -18.99
CA GLY A 157 42.12 0.10 -18.86
C GLY A 157 41.16 -0.10 -20.03
N GLN A 158 41.05 0.85 -20.97
CA GLN A 158 40.29 0.68 -22.22
C GLN A 158 41.21 0.46 -23.42
N GLN A 159 41.94 -0.66 -23.45
CA GLN A 159 42.49 -1.16 -24.71
C GLN A 159 41.42 -2.00 -25.41
N LYS A 160 40.86 -1.45 -26.49
CA LYS A 160 40.09 -2.20 -27.49
C LYS A 160 41.01 -3.30 -28.05
N PRO A 161 40.61 -4.58 -28.09
CA PRO A 161 41.46 -5.63 -28.62
C PRO A 161 41.74 -5.33 -30.09
N THR A 162 43.01 -5.06 -30.39
CA THR A 162 43.52 -5.01 -31.76
C THR A 162 43.35 -6.39 -32.36
N ALA A 163 42.54 -6.48 -33.41
CA ALA A 163 42.47 -7.67 -34.25
C ALA A 163 43.88 -7.95 -34.79
N SER A 164 44.38 -9.17 -34.56
CA SER A 164 45.60 -9.66 -35.18
C SER A 164 45.48 -9.57 -36.70
N PRO A 165 46.57 -9.23 -37.43
CA PRO A 165 46.62 -9.47 -38.86
C PRO A 165 46.72 -10.98 -39.09
N GLU A 166 45.89 -11.50 -39.99
CA GLU A 166 46.15 -12.78 -40.67
C GLU A 166 47.44 -12.62 -41.48
N ASP A 167 48.45 -13.44 -41.16
CA ASP A 167 49.24 -14.25 -42.10
C ASP A 167 50.23 -15.15 -41.33
#